data_AF-A0A6M8BCV0-F1
#
_entry.id   AF-A0A6M8BCV0-F1
#
_cell.length_a   1.000
_cell.length_b   1.000
_cell.length_c   1.000
_cell.angle_alpha   90.00
_cell.angle_beta   90.00
_cell.angle_gamma   90.00
#
_symmetry.space_group_name_H-M   'P 1'
#
loop_
_entity.id
_entity.type
_entity.pdbx_description
1 polymer ?
#
loop_
_entity_poly.entity_id
_entity_poly.type
_entity_poly.pdbx_seq_one_letter_code
_entity_poly.pdbx_strand_id
1 'polypeptide(L)'
;MSYFLLRQVTSGLLAFGTLGSVLLADVIVPAPARLGTRGVAQAQDIEEVNVRVYRQASPAVVSIQTQTGTGSGSIISPDGLILTNAHVVSNARQVRVILADGRRLDGEVIAFAEGGLDLAAVRVRAQNLPTVPLATPGSVEVGQRAFAIGTPFGQFQGTFTTGIVSRLDTNRGLIQTDAAINPGNSGGPLLNSQGQMIGVNSAIFSPRGTSGNTGIGFAISMDRVQPFLVAVREGRAPRTAQQAPQLGGGPTARRITLNGAPVQGVLSSSSGVLSSDSSFFNAYTFQGQAGQEVTIEMTSREVNPYLILLRPDGSDLAQDNDSGGDRNARLTAVLPETGLYTILANTFEAGETGRYRLSAITSAGSGTATTPPSPNTRVLLRVEGSLGPNSLVWAEDNSLYQEYALDGQAGQTVTITMESIEFDTYLILLDANGRVVGQNDDESPSSTNSRLTVTLPRTGTYRIIANAYDRNGQGRYVLTVR
;
A
#
# COMPACT_ATOMS: atom_id res chain seq x y z
N MET A 1 63.58 18.53 -6.32
CA MET A 1 62.35 18.66 -5.51
C MET A 1 62.39 17.57 -4.44
N SER A 2 62.45 18.00 -3.19
CA SER A 2 63.02 17.28 -2.04
C SER A 2 62.26 16.02 -1.60
N TYR A 3 63.03 14.97 -1.31
CA TYR A 3 62.61 13.80 -0.52
C TYR A 3 62.63 14.17 0.97
N PHE A 4 61.58 13.81 1.73
CA PHE A 4 61.50 14.00 3.18
C PHE A 4 61.70 12.69 3.95
N LEU A 5 62.35 12.84 5.11
CA LEU A 5 63.02 11.86 5.94
C LEU A 5 62.09 10.92 6.72
N LEU A 6 62.58 9.70 6.91
CA LEU A 6 62.28 8.79 8.01
C LEU A 6 63.23 9.11 9.18
N ARG A 7 62.71 9.28 10.41
CA ARG A 7 63.51 9.20 11.64
C ARG A 7 62.70 8.51 12.74
N GLN A 8 63.14 7.29 13.07
CA GLN A 8 62.75 6.57 14.29
C GLN A 8 63.49 7.14 15.50
N VAL A 9 62.83 7.10 16.67
CA VAL A 9 63.47 7.24 17.99
C VAL A 9 63.26 5.93 18.74
N THR A 10 64.37 5.33 19.13
CA THR A 10 64.49 4.19 20.05
C THR A 10 64.69 4.66 21.48
N SER A 11 64.05 4.00 22.45
CA SER A 11 64.41 3.86 23.88
C SER A 11 63.30 3.00 24.54
N GLY A 12 63.47 1.99 25.39
CA GLY A 12 64.60 1.33 26.03
C GLY A 12 64.03 0.16 26.86
N LEU A 13 64.86 -0.87 27.10
CA LEU A 13 64.54 -2.11 27.82
C LEU A 13 64.22 -1.89 29.32
N LEU A 14 63.37 -2.76 29.89
CA LEU A 14 63.58 -3.41 31.21
C LEU A 14 62.76 -4.71 31.30
N ALA A 15 63.41 -5.78 31.72
CA ALA A 15 62.92 -7.16 31.78
C ALA A 15 62.37 -7.52 33.17
N PHE A 16 61.40 -8.45 33.26
CA PHE A 16 61.30 -9.53 34.27
C PHE A 16 60.04 -10.39 33.98
N GLY A 17 60.16 -11.73 34.02
CA GLY A 17 59.03 -12.61 34.36
C GLY A 17 58.63 -13.71 33.36
N THR A 18 59.28 -14.88 33.48
CA THR A 18 58.69 -16.23 33.50
C THR A 18 57.60 -16.66 32.49
N LEU A 19 57.99 -17.57 31.59
CA LEU A 19 57.30 -18.76 31.07
C LEU A 19 55.77 -18.86 31.22
N GLY A 20 55.06 -18.68 30.10
CA GLY A 20 53.70 -19.18 29.88
C GLY A 20 53.51 -19.49 28.40
N SER A 21 53.53 -20.77 28.03
CA SER A 21 53.30 -21.25 26.67
C SER A 21 51.84 -21.00 26.29
N VAL A 22 51.57 -19.99 25.46
CA VAL A 22 50.26 -19.82 24.81
C VAL A 22 50.38 -20.35 23.39
N LEU A 23 49.70 -21.47 23.11
CA LEU A 23 49.44 -21.94 21.76
C LEU A 23 48.60 -20.86 21.05
N LEU A 24 49.21 -20.14 20.11
CA LEU A 24 48.46 -19.38 19.10
C LEU A 24 47.75 -20.40 18.21
N ALA A 25 46.48 -20.65 18.48
CA ALA A 25 45.62 -21.24 17.46
C ALA A 25 45.45 -20.19 16.36
N ASP A 26 45.90 -20.49 15.14
CA ASP A 26 45.60 -19.68 13.97
C ASP A 26 44.08 -19.55 13.85
N VAL A 27 43.56 -18.36 14.16
CA VAL A 27 42.19 -18.00 13.79
C VAL A 27 42.23 -17.81 12.28
N ILE A 28 41.81 -18.85 11.54
CA ILE A 28 41.48 -18.72 10.13
C ILE A 28 40.27 -17.79 10.06
N VAL A 29 40.52 -16.50 9.84
CA VAL A 29 39.47 -15.56 9.45
C VAL A 29 39.04 -15.96 8.04
N PRO A 30 37.78 -16.40 7.81
CA PRO A 30 37.32 -16.63 6.45
C PRO A 30 37.43 -15.30 5.69
N ALA A 31 38.16 -15.31 4.58
CA ALA A 31 38.24 -14.15 3.70
C ALA A 31 36.81 -13.73 3.30
N PRO A 32 36.49 -12.43 3.23
CA PRO A 32 35.16 -11.98 2.82
C PRO A 32 34.84 -12.63 1.47
N ALA A 33 33.69 -13.30 1.41
CA ALA A 33 33.20 -13.92 0.19
C ALA A 33 33.20 -12.84 -0.90
N ARG A 34 34.03 -13.02 -1.93
CA ARG A 34 33.97 -12.18 -3.12
C ARG A 34 32.58 -12.39 -3.71
N LEU A 35 31.71 -11.38 -3.60
CA LEU A 35 30.49 -11.29 -4.38
C LEU A 35 30.87 -11.63 -5.83
N GLY A 36 30.41 -12.79 -6.31
CA GLY A 36 30.78 -13.29 -7.61
C GLY A 36 30.37 -12.29 -8.69
N THR A 37 31.18 -12.15 -9.73
CA THR A 37 30.94 -11.32 -10.93
C THR A 37 29.55 -11.49 -11.54
N ARG A 38 28.85 -12.61 -11.28
CA ARG A 38 27.46 -12.85 -11.69
C ARG A 38 26.43 -11.91 -11.05
N GLY A 39 26.57 -11.56 -9.77
CA GLY A 39 25.60 -10.69 -9.09
C GLY A 39 25.66 -9.24 -9.58
N VAL A 40 26.87 -8.78 -9.91
CA VAL A 40 27.11 -7.46 -10.51
C VAL A 40 26.58 -7.40 -11.95
N ALA A 41 26.82 -8.44 -12.76
CA ALA A 41 26.31 -8.52 -14.13
C ALA A 41 24.77 -8.52 -14.19
N GLN A 42 24.10 -9.28 -13.33
CA GLN A 42 22.63 -9.36 -13.31
C GLN A 42 21.96 -8.05 -12.86
N ALA A 43 22.58 -7.31 -11.93
CA ALA A 43 22.10 -5.99 -11.52
C ALA A 43 22.31 -4.93 -12.62
N GLN A 44 23.43 -5.00 -13.35
CA GLN A 44 23.69 -4.15 -14.51
C GLN A 44 22.66 -4.40 -15.64
N ASP A 45 22.33 -5.67 -15.91
CA ASP A 45 21.29 -6.04 -16.89
C ASP A 45 19.91 -5.44 -16.53
N ILE A 46 19.58 -5.40 -15.23
CA ILE A 46 18.32 -4.88 -14.71
C ILE A 46 18.20 -3.36 -14.91
N GLU A 47 19.25 -2.61 -14.60
CA GLU A 47 19.27 -1.16 -14.74
C GLU A 47 19.22 -0.76 -16.22
N GLU A 48 19.96 -1.47 -17.08
CA GLU A 48 19.95 -1.25 -18.52
C GLU A 48 18.54 -1.42 -19.13
N VAL A 49 17.79 -2.41 -18.68
CA VAL A 49 16.38 -2.60 -19.09
C VAL A 49 15.55 -1.39 -18.68
N ASN A 50 15.66 -0.94 -17.43
CA ASN A 50 14.88 0.19 -16.92
C ASN A 50 15.16 1.47 -17.71
N VAL A 51 16.45 1.80 -17.91
CA VAL A 51 16.89 2.98 -18.65
C VAL A 51 16.42 2.93 -20.11
N ARG A 52 16.52 1.75 -20.76
CA ARG A 52 16.08 1.57 -22.13
C ARG A 52 14.56 1.78 -22.26
N VAL A 53 13.76 1.14 -21.41
CA VAL A 53 12.30 1.26 -21.43
C VAL A 53 11.89 2.72 -21.21
N TYR A 54 12.48 3.41 -20.23
CA TYR A 54 12.19 4.81 -19.97
C TYR A 54 12.53 5.72 -21.16
N ARG A 55 13.74 5.59 -21.73
CA ARG A 55 14.18 6.41 -22.87
C ARG A 55 13.32 6.19 -24.11
N GLN A 56 12.88 4.96 -24.33
CA GLN A 56 12.04 4.60 -25.47
C GLN A 56 10.61 5.14 -25.32
N ALA A 57 9.99 4.97 -24.14
CA ALA A 57 8.56 5.23 -23.96
C ALA A 57 8.23 6.65 -23.48
N SER A 58 9.07 7.26 -22.61
CA SER A 58 8.75 8.55 -22.00
C SER A 58 8.45 9.70 -22.98
N PRO A 59 9.07 9.80 -24.17
CA PRO A 59 8.72 10.85 -25.14
C PRO A 59 7.27 10.78 -25.63
N ALA A 60 6.66 9.58 -25.59
CA ALA A 60 5.29 9.32 -26.03
C ALA A 60 4.25 9.41 -24.90
N VAL A 61 4.67 9.67 -23.65
CA VAL A 61 3.78 9.83 -22.50
C VAL A 61 3.53 11.30 -22.24
N VAL A 62 2.25 11.68 -22.17
CA VAL A 62 1.82 13.07 -22.07
C VAL A 62 1.13 13.33 -20.74
N SER A 63 1.18 14.58 -20.28
CA SER A 63 0.30 15.06 -19.21
C SER A 63 -0.99 15.60 -19.82
N ILE A 64 -2.12 15.22 -19.23
CA ILE A 64 -3.45 15.71 -19.61
C ILE A 64 -3.97 16.58 -18.47
N GLN A 65 -4.34 17.82 -18.80
CA GLN A 65 -4.92 18.77 -17.86
C GLN A 65 -6.34 19.13 -18.29
N THR A 66 -7.26 19.06 -17.35
CA THR A 66 -8.64 19.56 -17.49
C THR A 66 -8.86 20.73 -16.54
N GLN A 67 -10.06 21.32 -16.55
CA GLN A 67 -10.40 22.37 -15.59
C GLN A 67 -10.41 21.89 -14.14
N THR A 68 -10.65 20.59 -13.90
CA THR A 68 -10.94 20.03 -12.58
C THR A 68 -9.94 18.98 -12.13
N GLY A 69 -8.93 18.66 -12.93
CA GLY A 69 -7.98 17.61 -12.58
C GLY A 69 -6.89 17.39 -13.63
N THR A 70 -5.95 16.53 -13.27
CA THR A 70 -4.80 16.15 -14.10
C THR A 70 -4.67 14.64 -14.17
N GLY A 71 -4.06 14.16 -15.24
CA GLY A 71 -3.76 12.76 -15.46
C GLY A 71 -2.68 12.61 -16.52
N SER A 72 -2.54 11.39 -17.03
CA SER A 72 -1.57 11.06 -18.06
C SER A 72 -2.25 10.45 -19.28
N GLY A 73 -1.52 10.38 -20.39
CA GLY A 73 -1.96 9.72 -21.60
C GLY A 73 -0.78 9.12 -22.36
N SER A 74 -1.08 8.23 -23.29
CA SER A 74 -0.10 7.60 -24.17
C SER A 74 -0.40 7.95 -25.61
N ILE A 75 0.56 8.52 -26.34
CA ILE A 75 0.44 8.70 -27.79
C ILE A 75 0.58 7.33 -28.44
N ILE A 76 -0.47 6.88 -29.13
CA ILE A 76 -0.53 5.54 -29.76
C ILE A 76 -0.55 5.60 -31.29
N SER A 77 -0.54 6.81 -31.86
CA SER A 77 -0.43 7.02 -33.30
C SER A 77 0.33 8.32 -33.61
N PRO A 78 1.20 8.36 -34.64
CA PRO A 78 2.02 9.54 -34.94
C PRO A 78 1.23 10.78 -35.34
N ASP A 79 -0.04 10.61 -35.70
CA ASP A 79 -1.00 11.65 -36.07
C ASP A 79 -1.78 12.21 -34.86
N GLY A 80 -1.32 11.95 -33.64
CA GLY A 80 -1.86 12.56 -32.42
C GLY A 80 -3.05 11.85 -31.79
N LEU A 81 -3.21 10.53 -32.00
CA LEU A 81 -4.13 9.73 -31.19
C LEU A 81 -3.50 9.47 -29.81
N ILE A 82 -4.21 9.86 -28.75
CA ILE A 82 -3.80 9.66 -27.36
C ILE A 82 -4.83 8.79 -26.64
N LEU A 83 -4.37 7.77 -25.94
CA LEU A 83 -5.16 6.93 -25.05
C LEU A 83 -5.02 7.43 -23.61
N THR A 84 -6.12 7.49 -22.87
CA THR A 84 -6.16 7.85 -21.44
C THR A 84 -7.37 7.18 -20.77
N ASN A 85 -7.60 7.48 -19.48
CA ASN A 85 -8.81 7.04 -18.78
C ASN A 85 -9.99 7.97 -19.03
N ALA A 86 -11.20 7.42 -18.96
CA ALA A 86 -12.43 8.20 -19.10
C ALA A 86 -12.59 9.20 -17.94
N HIS A 87 -12.32 8.81 -16.71
CA HIS A 87 -12.46 9.69 -15.54
C HIS A 87 -11.51 10.90 -15.57
N VAL A 88 -10.38 10.81 -16.28
CA VAL A 88 -9.45 11.94 -16.45
C VAL A 88 -10.10 13.04 -17.30
N VAL A 89 -10.99 12.68 -18.22
CA VAL A 89 -11.55 13.60 -19.23
C VAL A 89 -13.08 13.67 -19.25
N SER A 90 -13.77 12.98 -18.35
CA SER A 90 -15.23 12.74 -18.41
C SER A 90 -16.08 14.00 -18.42
N ASN A 91 -15.58 15.08 -17.84
CA ASN A 91 -16.28 16.37 -17.75
C ASN A 91 -15.78 17.40 -18.77
N ALA A 92 -14.89 17.00 -19.69
CA ALA A 92 -14.22 17.90 -20.61
C ALA A 92 -14.42 17.47 -22.07
N ARG A 93 -14.85 18.40 -22.93
CA ARG A 93 -14.83 18.18 -24.39
C ARG A 93 -13.47 18.48 -25.01
N GLN A 94 -12.72 19.38 -24.36
CA GLN A 94 -11.37 19.77 -24.72
C GLN A 94 -10.47 19.69 -23.49
N VAL A 95 -9.25 19.26 -23.71
CA VAL A 95 -8.21 19.11 -22.69
C VAL A 95 -6.92 19.77 -23.16
N ARG A 96 -6.06 20.16 -22.23
CA ARG A 96 -4.71 20.60 -22.56
C ARG A 96 -3.76 19.41 -22.44
N VAL A 97 -3.08 19.10 -23.53
CA VAL A 97 -2.07 18.05 -23.60
C VAL A 97 -0.68 18.69 -23.54
N ILE A 98 0.15 18.23 -22.62
CA ILE A 98 1.54 18.66 -22.47
C ILE A 98 2.45 17.50 -22.88
N LEU A 99 3.21 17.68 -23.96
CA LEU A 99 4.15 16.69 -24.46
C LEU A 99 5.42 16.65 -23.59
N ALA A 100 6.19 15.57 -23.69
CA ALA A 100 7.46 15.42 -22.96
C ALA A 100 8.51 16.49 -23.32
N ASP A 101 8.42 17.08 -24.51
CA ASP A 101 9.26 18.21 -24.95
C ASP A 101 8.77 19.58 -24.45
N GLY A 102 7.70 19.61 -23.65
CA GLY A 102 7.11 20.82 -23.08
C GLY A 102 6.09 21.53 -23.98
N ARG A 103 5.90 21.11 -25.24
CA ARG A 103 4.85 21.69 -26.10
C ARG A 103 3.48 21.46 -25.49
N ARG A 104 2.63 22.48 -25.59
CA ARG A 104 1.24 22.46 -25.12
C ARG A 104 0.30 22.48 -26.32
N LEU A 105 -0.55 21.48 -26.42
CA LEU A 105 -1.50 21.30 -27.51
C LEU A 105 -2.92 21.25 -26.97
N ASP A 106 -3.87 21.78 -27.73
CA ASP A 106 -5.29 21.54 -27.48
C ASP A 106 -5.67 20.15 -27.97
N GLY A 107 -6.29 19.36 -27.09
CA GLY A 107 -6.78 18.03 -27.37
C GLY A 107 -8.30 17.97 -27.36
N GLU A 108 -8.89 17.33 -28.36
CA GLU A 108 -10.33 17.04 -28.43
C GLU A 108 -10.58 15.62 -27.91
N VAL A 109 -11.54 15.45 -27.00
CA VAL A 109 -11.98 14.12 -26.57
C VAL A 109 -12.91 13.56 -27.63
N ILE A 110 -12.43 12.56 -28.38
CA ILE A 110 -13.13 12.07 -29.59
C ILE A 110 -13.96 10.81 -29.34
N ALA A 111 -13.65 10.04 -28.28
CA ALA A 111 -14.37 8.82 -27.97
C ALA A 111 -14.15 8.34 -26.53
N PHE A 112 -15.10 7.54 -26.04
CA PHE A 112 -15.09 6.81 -24.79
C PHE A 112 -15.37 5.34 -25.07
N ALA A 113 -14.90 4.44 -24.22
CA ALA A 113 -15.20 3.02 -24.37
C ALA A 113 -16.66 2.68 -24.01
N GLU A 114 -17.18 1.63 -24.63
CA GLU A 114 -18.52 1.12 -24.36
C GLU A 114 -18.59 0.40 -23.00
N GLY A 115 -19.80 0.27 -22.46
CA GLY A 115 -20.02 -0.42 -21.20
C GLY A 115 -19.28 0.23 -20.03
N GLY A 116 -19.08 1.55 -20.13
CA GLY A 116 -18.31 2.41 -19.21
C GLY A 116 -17.02 1.81 -18.66
N LEU A 117 -16.31 1.09 -19.51
CA LEU A 117 -14.89 0.85 -19.32
C LEU A 117 -14.18 2.21 -19.23
N ASP A 118 -13.28 2.36 -18.26
CA ASP A 118 -12.62 3.63 -17.96
C ASP A 118 -11.49 3.96 -18.97
N LEU A 119 -11.85 4.08 -20.24
CA LEU A 119 -10.96 4.45 -21.34
C LEU A 119 -11.56 5.57 -22.18
N ALA A 120 -10.70 6.49 -22.63
CA ALA A 120 -11.04 7.54 -23.56
C ALA A 120 -9.91 7.77 -24.57
N ALA A 121 -10.29 8.32 -25.72
CA ALA A 121 -9.39 8.71 -26.78
C ALA A 121 -9.42 10.23 -26.97
N VAL A 122 -8.24 10.83 -27.00
CA VAL A 122 -8.02 12.25 -27.25
C VAL A 122 -7.28 12.41 -28.58
N ARG A 123 -7.66 13.42 -29.37
CA ARG A 123 -7.00 13.81 -30.61
C ARG A 123 -6.30 15.16 -30.41
N VAL A 124 -5.02 15.24 -30.75
CA VAL A 124 -4.30 16.51 -30.89
C VAL A 124 -3.95 16.77 -32.36
N ARG A 125 -3.85 18.05 -32.75
CA ARG A 125 -3.43 18.44 -34.11
C ARG A 125 -1.90 18.53 -34.19
N ALA A 126 -1.24 17.39 -34.37
CA ALA A 126 0.20 17.30 -34.58
C ALA A 126 0.55 16.04 -35.40
N GLN A 127 1.73 16.01 -35.99
CA GLN A 127 2.24 14.89 -36.80
C GLN A 127 3.65 14.50 -36.35
N ASN A 128 4.11 13.33 -36.80
CA ASN A 128 5.44 12.79 -36.49
C ASN A 128 5.71 12.71 -34.99
N LEU A 129 4.67 12.44 -34.20
CA LEU A 129 4.81 12.27 -32.76
C LEU A 129 5.42 10.90 -32.42
N PRO A 130 6.24 10.81 -31.35
CA PRO A 130 6.66 9.52 -30.81
C PRO A 130 5.43 8.73 -30.33
N THR A 131 5.50 7.41 -30.38
CA THR A 131 4.38 6.53 -29.99
C THR A 131 4.83 5.45 -29.03
N VAL A 132 3.91 5.02 -28.16
CA VAL A 132 4.08 3.83 -27.32
C VAL A 132 3.67 2.60 -28.14
N PRO A 133 4.58 1.62 -28.36
CA PRO A 133 4.21 0.35 -28.99
C PRO A 133 3.19 -0.41 -28.14
N LEU A 134 2.23 -1.08 -28.77
CA LEU A 134 1.23 -1.88 -28.06
C LEU A 134 1.66 -3.35 -27.99
N ALA A 135 1.49 -3.99 -26.83
CA ALA A 135 1.67 -5.42 -26.69
C ALA A 135 0.48 -6.18 -27.31
N THR A 136 0.69 -7.48 -27.57
CA THR A 136 -0.39 -8.35 -28.04
C THR A 136 -1.34 -8.66 -26.87
N PRO A 137 -2.67 -8.58 -27.03
CA PRO A 137 -3.62 -9.02 -26.01
C PRO A 137 -3.33 -10.46 -25.54
N GLY A 138 -3.51 -10.73 -24.24
CA GLY A 138 -3.19 -12.03 -23.63
C GLY A 138 -1.69 -12.38 -23.50
N SER A 139 -0.75 -11.51 -23.90
CA SER A 139 0.68 -11.80 -23.79
C SER A 139 1.29 -11.50 -22.40
N VAL A 140 0.46 -11.17 -21.41
CA VAL A 140 0.92 -10.74 -20.08
C VAL A 140 0.96 -11.95 -19.15
N GLU A 141 2.02 -12.06 -18.36
CA GLU A 141 2.25 -13.14 -17.39
C GLU A 141 2.48 -12.57 -15.99
N VAL A 142 1.96 -13.24 -14.97
CA VAL A 142 2.24 -12.90 -13.57
C VAL A 142 3.72 -13.11 -13.26
N GLY A 143 4.32 -12.18 -12.52
CA GLY A 143 5.74 -12.19 -12.16
C GLY A 143 6.66 -11.49 -13.18
N GLN A 144 6.18 -11.15 -14.39
CA GLN A 144 6.97 -10.36 -15.31
C GLN A 144 7.14 -8.93 -14.80
N ARG A 145 8.24 -8.28 -15.18
CA ARG A 145 8.46 -6.85 -14.86
C ARG A 145 7.42 -5.95 -15.51
N ALA A 146 7.00 -4.96 -14.74
CA ALA A 146 6.07 -3.93 -15.14
C ALA A 146 6.66 -2.54 -14.84
N PHE A 147 6.46 -1.60 -15.76
CA PHE A 147 6.93 -0.23 -15.63
C PHE A 147 5.80 0.74 -15.85
N ALA A 148 5.56 1.66 -14.93
CA ALA A 148 4.56 2.70 -15.09
C ALA A 148 5.23 4.06 -15.33
N ILE A 149 4.67 4.81 -16.29
CA ILE A 149 5.09 6.19 -16.57
C ILE A 149 3.87 7.08 -16.45
N GLY A 150 4.04 8.23 -15.80
CA GLY A 150 2.97 9.20 -15.68
C GLY A 150 3.42 10.57 -15.20
N THR A 151 2.44 11.33 -14.74
CA THR A 151 2.61 12.69 -14.22
C THR A 151 1.94 12.79 -12.84
N PRO A 152 2.52 12.17 -11.80
CA PRO A 152 1.99 12.26 -10.44
C PRO A 152 1.74 13.71 -10.03
N PHE A 153 0.59 13.92 -9.40
CA PHE A 153 0.15 15.21 -8.87
C PHE A 153 0.14 16.36 -9.91
N GLY A 154 0.14 16.04 -11.21
CA GLY A 154 0.09 17.03 -12.30
C GLY A 154 1.38 17.80 -12.54
N GLN A 155 2.44 17.55 -11.77
CA GLN A 155 3.67 18.36 -11.76
C GLN A 155 4.96 17.55 -12.00
N PHE A 156 4.93 16.23 -11.78
CA PHE A 156 6.11 15.36 -11.92
C PHE A 156 6.06 14.55 -13.22
N GLN A 157 6.01 15.23 -14.37
CA GLN A 157 5.91 14.57 -15.68
C GLN A 157 7.12 13.66 -15.94
N GLY A 158 6.86 12.45 -16.45
CA GLY A 158 7.89 11.47 -16.73
C GLY A 158 8.33 10.70 -15.48
N THR A 159 7.55 10.71 -14.40
CA THR A 159 7.83 9.84 -13.26
C THR A 159 7.73 8.38 -13.70
N PHE A 160 8.80 7.62 -13.43
CA PHE A 160 8.96 6.22 -13.80
C PHE A 160 8.99 5.36 -12.53
N THR A 161 8.07 4.41 -12.42
CA THR A 161 8.02 3.46 -11.30
C THR A 161 8.10 2.03 -11.82
N THR A 162 8.69 1.15 -11.01
CA THR A 162 8.97 -0.23 -11.41
C THR A 162 8.31 -1.20 -10.45
N GLY A 163 7.89 -2.34 -10.97
CA GLY A 163 7.36 -3.45 -10.19
C GLY A 163 7.25 -4.70 -11.07
N ILE A 164 6.28 -5.53 -10.75
CA ILE A 164 5.89 -6.72 -11.47
C ILE A 164 4.38 -6.75 -11.73
N VAL A 165 3.96 -7.58 -12.65
CA VAL A 165 2.56 -8.01 -12.73
C VAL A 165 2.28 -8.93 -11.54
N SER A 166 1.52 -8.44 -10.57
CA SER A 166 1.19 -9.17 -9.34
C SER A 166 0.06 -10.17 -9.55
N ARG A 167 -0.93 -9.85 -10.41
CA ARG A 167 -2.08 -10.71 -10.71
C ARG A 167 -2.76 -10.28 -12.01
N LEU A 168 -3.42 -11.23 -12.67
CA LEU A 168 -4.30 -10.97 -13.81
C LEU A 168 -5.75 -11.29 -13.44
N ASP A 169 -6.65 -10.33 -13.67
CA ASP A 169 -8.09 -10.53 -13.58
C ASP A 169 -8.65 -10.53 -15.00
N THR A 170 -8.64 -11.68 -15.66
CA THR A 170 -9.06 -11.83 -17.06
C THR A 170 -10.55 -11.56 -17.26
N ASN A 171 -11.38 -11.86 -16.24
CA ASN A 171 -12.82 -11.60 -16.26
C ASN A 171 -13.10 -10.09 -16.34
N ARG A 172 -12.44 -9.29 -15.50
CA ARG A 172 -12.58 -7.83 -15.52
C ARG A 172 -11.67 -7.17 -16.57
N GLY A 173 -10.66 -7.88 -17.05
CA GLY A 173 -9.65 -7.36 -17.96
C GLY A 173 -8.70 -6.38 -17.28
N LEU A 174 -8.30 -6.66 -16.03
CA LEU A 174 -7.41 -5.83 -15.24
C LEU A 174 -6.07 -6.54 -14.97
N ILE A 175 -5.01 -5.74 -14.93
CA ILE A 175 -3.67 -6.12 -14.49
C ILE A 175 -3.46 -5.49 -13.12
N GLN A 176 -3.08 -6.29 -12.13
CA GLN A 176 -2.61 -5.80 -10.84
C GLN A 176 -1.08 -5.71 -10.88
N THR A 177 -0.53 -4.64 -10.32
CA THR A 177 0.91 -4.37 -10.27
C THR A 177 1.30 -3.76 -8.93
N ASP A 178 2.50 -4.05 -8.45
CA ASP A 178 3.08 -3.38 -7.27
C ASP A 178 3.89 -2.14 -7.65
N ALA A 179 4.16 -1.94 -8.94
CA ALA A 179 4.69 -0.69 -9.48
C ALA A 179 3.85 0.49 -8.97
N ALA A 180 4.50 1.51 -8.41
CA ALA A 180 3.78 2.57 -7.73
C ALA A 180 2.88 3.38 -8.68
N ILE A 181 1.56 3.29 -8.46
CA ILE A 181 0.52 4.04 -9.19
C ILE A 181 -0.11 5.06 -8.23
N ASN A 182 0.24 6.34 -8.39
CA ASN A 182 -0.30 7.45 -7.60
C ASN A 182 -1.28 8.30 -8.43
N PRO A 183 -2.11 9.15 -7.80
CA PRO A 183 -2.89 10.16 -8.51
C PRO A 183 -2.03 10.95 -9.51
N GLY A 184 -2.46 11.00 -10.78
CA GLY A 184 -1.70 11.58 -11.89
C GLY A 184 -1.02 10.57 -12.82
N ASN A 185 -0.81 9.31 -12.38
CA ASN A 185 -0.39 8.21 -13.28
C ASN A 185 -1.55 7.65 -14.10
N SER A 186 -2.79 7.87 -13.66
CA SER A 186 -4.00 7.39 -14.36
C SER A 186 -4.02 7.88 -15.82
N GLY A 187 -4.22 6.94 -16.74
CA GLY A 187 -4.20 7.12 -18.18
C GLY A 187 -2.81 6.95 -18.83
N GLY A 188 -1.73 6.91 -18.05
CA GLY A 188 -0.39 6.57 -18.50
C GLY A 188 -0.23 5.06 -18.80
N PRO A 189 0.86 4.65 -19.48
CA PRO A 189 1.06 3.25 -19.82
C PRO A 189 1.61 2.43 -18.65
N LEU A 190 1.17 1.18 -18.56
CA LEU A 190 1.92 0.09 -17.94
C LEU A 190 2.67 -0.66 -19.04
N LEU A 191 3.98 -0.82 -18.91
CA LEU A 191 4.89 -1.32 -19.94
C LEU A 191 5.57 -2.62 -19.52
N ASN A 192 5.89 -3.49 -20.47
CA ASN A 192 6.78 -4.64 -20.29
C ASN A 192 8.27 -4.28 -20.53
N SER A 193 9.17 -5.25 -20.37
CA SER A 193 10.63 -5.09 -20.57
C SER A 193 11.06 -4.74 -22.01
N GLN A 194 10.16 -4.88 -22.99
CA GLN A 194 10.33 -4.48 -24.38
C GLN A 194 9.83 -3.04 -24.64
N GLY A 195 9.31 -2.35 -23.62
CA GLY A 195 8.72 -1.01 -23.75
C GLY A 195 7.38 -0.99 -24.46
N GLN A 196 6.69 -2.14 -24.54
CA GLN A 196 5.35 -2.24 -25.10
C GLN A 196 4.31 -2.05 -23.99
N MET A 197 3.24 -1.31 -24.30
CA MET A 197 2.09 -1.14 -23.41
C MET A 197 1.34 -2.46 -23.23
N ILE A 198 1.29 -2.94 -22.00
CA ILE A 198 0.50 -4.08 -21.56
C ILE A 198 -0.82 -3.66 -20.90
N GLY A 199 -0.94 -2.39 -20.50
CA GLY A 199 -2.21 -1.83 -20.03
C GLY A 199 -2.18 -0.31 -19.82
N VAL A 200 -3.32 0.26 -19.46
CA VAL A 200 -3.48 1.68 -19.11
C VAL A 200 -3.68 1.80 -17.61
N ASN A 201 -2.75 2.47 -16.93
CA ASN A 201 -2.78 2.65 -15.47
C ASN A 201 -4.09 3.31 -15.04
N SER A 202 -4.72 2.79 -13.99
CA SER A 202 -5.95 3.34 -13.40
C SER A 202 -5.87 3.19 -11.88
N ALA A 203 -6.12 4.28 -11.16
CA ALA A 203 -6.18 4.28 -9.70
C ALA A 203 -7.52 3.67 -9.23
N ILE A 204 -7.67 2.34 -9.36
CA ILE A 204 -8.93 1.64 -9.05
C ILE A 204 -9.11 1.39 -7.54
N PHE A 205 -8.08 1.63 -6.73
CA PHE A 205 -8.16 1.52 -5.27
C PHE A 205 -7.46 2.70 -4.57
N SER A 206 -8.27 3.60 -4.02
CA SER A 206 -7.93 4.44 -2.87
C SER A 206 -9.12 4.31 -1.92
N PRO A 207 -8.97 3.70 -0.73
CA PRO A 207 -9.90 3.96 0.36
C PRO A 207 -10.01 5.48 0.49
N ARG A 208 -11.22 6.02 0.38
CA ARG A 208 -11.42 7.46 0.20
C ARG A 208 -10.74 8.24 1.35
N GLY A 209 -9.64 8.92 1.03
CA GLY A 209 -8.87 9.73 1.97
C GLY A 209 -7.35 9.56 1.83
N THR A 210 -6.88 8.37 1.45
CA THR A 210 -5.44 8.09 1.39
C THR A 210 -4.88 8.48 0.01
N SER A 211 -4.06 9.52 -0.02
CA SER A 211 -3.28 9.91 -1.20
C SER A 211 -1.95 9.16 -1.20
N GLY A 212 -1.92 7.92 -1.69
CA GLY A 212 -0.65 7.20 -1.85
C GLY A 212 -0.81 5.73 -2.27
N ASN A 213 0.16 5.25 -3.05
CA ASN A 213 0.30 3.86 -3.44
C ASN A 213 0.73 2.98 -2.25
N THR A 214 -0.05 1.95 -1.93
CA THR A 214 0.23 0.94 -0.90
C THR A 214 0.83 -0.35 -1.46
N GLY A 215 1.41 -0.31 -2.66
CA GLY A 215 1.90 -1.49 -3.39
C GLY A 215 0.81 -2.25 -4.16
N ILE A 216 -0.36 -1.64 -4.35
CA ILE A 216 -1.47 -2.21 -5.11
C ILE A 216 -1.96 -1.19 -6.15
N GLY A 217 -1.43 -1.31 -7.36
CA GLY A 217 -1.85 -0.56 -8.54
C GLY A 217 -2.65 -1.43 -9.51
N PHE A 218 -3.48 -0.79 -10.33
CA PHE A 218 -4.23 -1.46 -11.39
C PHE A 218 -3.99 -0.81 -12.76
N ALA A 219 -4.11 -1.61 -13.81
CA ALA A 219 -4.14 -1.16 -15.18
C ALA A 219 -5.21 -1.92 -15.98
N ILE A 220 -5.86 -1.24 -16.92
CA ILE A 220 -6.79 -1.86 -17.87
C ILE A 220 -5.97 -2.59 -18.92
N SER A 221 -6.14 -3.91 -19.01
CA SER A 221 -5.34 -4.79 -19.89
C SER A 221 -5.55 -4.50 -21.39
N MET A 222 -4.59 -4.92 -22.20
CA MET A 222 -4.71 -4.86 -23.67
C MET A 222 -5.93 -5.62 -24.22
N ASP A 223 -6.46 -6.61 -23.50
CA ASP A 223 -7.70 -7.33 -23.88
C ASP A 223 -8.93 -6.43 -23.92
N ARG A 224 -8.92 -5.35 -23.13
CA ARG A 224 -9.98 -4.33 -23.12
C ARG A 224 -9.63 -3.11 -23.97
N VAL A 225 -8.35 -2.73 -24.02
CA VAL A 225 -7.87 -1.60 -24.82
C VAL A 225 -8.00 -1.89 -26.32
N GLN A 226 -7.63 -3.08 -26.78
CA GLN A 226 -7.58 -3.37 -28.22
C GLN A 226 -8.96 -3.26 -28.90
N PRO A 227 -10.05 -3.85 -28.38
CA PRO A 227 -11.39 -3.65 -28.95
C PRO A 227 -11.84 -2.18 -28.96
N PHE A 228 -11.51 -1.41 -27.91
CA PHE A 228 -11.81 0.02 -27.86
C PHE A 228 -11.09 0.78 -28.99
N LEU A 229 -9.79 0.54 -29.19
CA LEU A 229 -9.03 1.20 -30.26
C LEU A 229 -9.55 0.86 -31.66
N VAL A 230 -10.01 -0.37 -31.88
CA VAL A 230 -10.68 -0.79 -33.11
C VAL A 230 -11.95 0.03 -33.31
N ALA A 231 -12.82 0.12 -32.30
CA ALA A 231 -14.05 0.92 -32.36
C ALA A 231 -13.79 2.42 -32.61
N VAL A 232 -12.71 2.99 -32.04
CA VAL A 232 -12.30 4.39 -32.29
C VAL A 232 -11.89 4.58 -33.75
N ARG A 233 -11.07 3.68 -34.31
CA ARG A 233 -10.61 3.75 -35.71
C ARG A 233 -11.76 3.63 -36.70
N GLU A 234 -12.76 2.83 -36.37
CA GLU A 234 -13.94 2.60 -37.21
C GLU A 234 -15.06 3.63 -36.98
N GLY A 235 -14.84 4.60 -36.08
CA GLY A 235 -15.82 5.65 -35.78
C GLY A 235 -17.08 5.16 -35.08
N ARG A 236 -17.06 3.97 -34.47
CA ARG A 236 -18.20 3.36 -33.75
C ARG A 236 -18.19 3.65 -32.25
N ALA A 237 -17.05 4.05 -31.70
CA ALA A 237 -16.94 4.32 -30.27
C ALA A 237 -17.81 5.53 -29.85
N PRO A 238 -18.50 5.45 -28.70
CA PRO A 238 -19.32 6.54 -28.16
C PRO A 238 -18.54 7.86 -28.00
N ARG A 239 -19.17 8.99 -28.32
CA ARG A 239 -18.58 10.34 -28.11
C ARG A 239 -18.88 10.96 -26.74
N THR A 240 -19.67 10.27 -25.94
CA THR A 240 -20.03 10.70 -24.59
C THR A 240 -19.70 9.57 -23.64
N ALA A 241 -19.14 9.92 -22.47
CA ALA A 241 -18.86 8.95 -21.44
C ALA A 241 -20.15 8.19 -21.10
N GLN A 242 -20.13 6.89 -21.32
CA GLN A 242 -21.22 6.03 -20.89
C GLN A 242 -21.05 5.76 -19.40
N GLN A 243 -22.16 5.81 -18.65
CA GLN A 243 -22.15 5.26 -17.31
C GLN A 243 -21.81 3.77 -17.42
N ALA A 244 -20.77 3.34 -16.72
CA ALA A 244 -20.46 1.92 -16.63
C ALA A 244 -21.68 1.16 -16.10
N PRO A 245 -22.03 -0.03 -16.64
CA PRO A 245 -22.49 -1.10 -15.77
C PRO A 245 -21.37 -1.22 -14.72
N GLN A 246 -21.65 -0.83 -13.47
CA GLN A 246 -20.65 -0.49 -12.46
C GLN A 246 -19.47 -1.50 -12.38
N LEU A 247 -18.43 -1.31 -13.20
CA LEU A 247 -17.23 -2.16 -13.27
C LEU A 247 -16.08 -1.60 -12.43
N GLY A 248 -16.36 -0.55 -11.65
CA GLY A 248 -15.46 0.11 -10.70
C GLY A 248 -16.19 0.65 -9.47
N GLY A 249 -17.34 0.09 -9.12
CA GLY A 249 -17.97 0.37 -7.85
C GLY A 249 -17.33 -0.46 -6.75
N GLY A 250 -16.24 0.03 -6.14
CA GLY A 250 -16.17 -0.15 -4.70
C GLY A 250 -17.50 0.40 -4.14
N PRO A 251 -18.20 -0.29 -3.22
CA PRO A 251 -19.56 0.07 -2.83
C PRO A 251 -19.61 1.56 -2.51
N THR A 252 -20.53 2.31 -3.15
CA THR A 252 -20.86 3.65 -2.68
C THR A 252 -21.27 3.50 -1.23
N ALA A 253 -20.42 3.98 -0.32
CA ALA A 253 -20.60 3.71 1.09
C ALA A 253 -21.97 4.21 1.53
N ARG A 254 -22.80 3.31 2.04
CA ARG A 254 -24.16 3.64 2.44
C ARG A 254 -24.10 4.35 3.79
N ARG A 255 -24.78 5.47 3.93
CA ARG A 255 -24.82 6.17 5.22
C ARG A 255 -25.58 5.32 6.24
N ILE A 256 -24.98 5.12 7.42
CA ILE A 256 -25.63 4.56 8.61
C ILE A 256 -25.68 5.65 9.69
N THR A 257 -26.76 5.66 10.46
CA THR A 257 -26.94 6.58 11.59
C THR A 257 -26.53 5.87 12.87
N LEU A 258 -25.62 6.47 13.65
CA LEU A 258 -25.30 5.99 15.00
C LEU A 258 -26.57 6.00 15.86
N ASN A 259 -26.81 4.92 16.61
CA ASN A 259 -28.05 4.67 17.36
C ASN A 259 -29.31 4.55 16.48
N GLY A 260 -29.13 4.36 15.17
CA GLY A 260 -30.22 4.11 14.23
C GLY A 260 -30.67 2.65 14.21
N ALA A 261 -31.72 2.38 13.43
CA ALA A 261 -32.14 1.01 13.16
C ALA A 261 -31.02 0.23 12.43
N PRO A 262 -30.81 -1.06 12.74
CA PRO A 262 -29.84 -1.88 12.03
C PRO A 262 -30.18 -1.99 10.54
N VAL A 263 -29.16 -1.96 9.68
CA VAL A 263 -29.29 -2.07 8.23
C VAL A 263 -29.07 -3.52 7.78
N GLN A 264 -29.72 -3.91 6.69
CA GLN A 264 -29.52 -5.23 6.07
C GLN A 264 -28.68 -5.09 4.80
N GLY A 265 -27.80 -6.07 4.58
CA GLY A 265 -26.97 -6.14 3.38
C GLY A 265 -26.84 -7.56 2.85
N VAL A 266 -26.32 -7.65 1.63
CA VAL A 266 -25.99 -8.91 0.95
C VAL A 266 -24.56 -8.79 0.45
N LEU A 267 -23.71 -9.76 0.79
CA LEU A 267 -22.39 -9.96 0.20
C LEU A 267 -22.54 -10.94 -0.96
N SER A 268 -22.06 -10.57 -2.14
CA SER A 268 -22.18 -11.36 -3.37
C SER A 268 -21.08 -11.00 -4.36
N SER A 269 -21.06 -11.64 -5.52
CA SER A 269 -20.13 -11.31 -6.61
C SER A 269 -20.28 -9.87 -7.16
N SER A 270 -21.32 -9.13 -6.77
CA SER A 270 -21.47 -7.70 -7.07
C SER A 270 -21.04 -6.76 -5.94
N SER A 271 -20.53 -7.29 -4.82
CA SER A 271 -19.98 -6.52 -3.70
C SER A 271 -18.55 -6.06 -3.99
N GLY A 272 -18.02 -5.15 -3.15
CA GLY A 272 -16.59 -4.83 -3.16
C GLY A 272 -15.77 -6.07 -2.82
N VAL A 273 -14.51 -6.11 -3.24
CA VAL A 273 -13.58 -7.21 -2.94
C VAL A 273 -12.36 -6.61 -2.25
N LEU A 274 -12.01 -7.07 -1.05
CA LEU A 274 -10.77 -6.67 -0.40
C LEU A 274 -9.59 -7.26 -1.16
N SER A 275 -8.60 -6.42 -1.45
CA SER A 275 -7.44 -6.79 -2.27
C SER A 275 -6.41 -7.66 -1.53
N SER A 276 -6.46 -7.70 -0.19
CA SER A 276 -5.58 -8.51 0.66
C SER A 276 -5.88 -10.00 0.59
N ASP A 277 -7.15 -10.37 0.56
CA ASP A 277 -7.61 -11.75 0.75
C ASP A 277 -8.76 -12.16 -0.18
N SER A 278 -9.23 -11.27 -1.07
CA SER A 278 -10.35 -11.51 -1.99
C SER A 278 -11.71 -11.74 -1.31
N SER A 279 -11.87 -11.34 -0.05
CA SER A 279 -13.16 -11.35 0.66
C SER A 279 -14.11 -10.29 0.13
N PHE A 280 -15.42 -10.55 0.23
CA PHE A 280 -16.44 -9.60 -0.24
C PHE A 280 -16.80 -8.61 0.86
N PHE A 281 -16.82 -7.30 0.54
CA PHE A 281 -17.24 -6.26 1.47
C PHE A 281 -18.30 -5.31 0.90
N ASN A 282 -19.08 -4.74 1.82
CA ASN A 282 -19.92 -3.58 1.58
C ASN A 282 -19.49 -2.43 2.49
N ALA A 283 -19.38 -1.21 1.95
CA ALA A 283 -18.96 -0.04 2.71
C ALA A 283 -20.16 0.73 3.28
N TYR A 284 -20.01 1.24 4.51
CA TYR A 284 -20.95 2.14 5.17
C TYR A 284 -20.21 3.34 5.77
N THR A 285 -20.88 4.47 5.93
CA THR A 285 -20.28 5.66 6.57
C THR A 285 -21.15 6.23 7.67
N PHE A 286 -20.51 6.76 8.71
CA PHE A 286 -21.17 7.53 9.76
C PHE A 286 -20.31 8.71 10.18
N GLN A 287 -20.92 9.73 10.77
CA GLN A 287 -20.20 10.88 11.31
C GLN A 287 -19.93 10.66 12.79
N GLY A 288 -18.66 10.78 13.18
CA GLY A 288 -18.19 10.56 14.54
C GLY A 288 -17.50 11.80 15.11
N GLN A 289 -17.46 11.89 16.43
CA GLN A 289 -16.79 12.96 17.18
C GLN A 289 -15.55 12.42 17.89
N ALA A 290 -14.50 13.23 18.00
CA ALA A 290 -13.32 12.88 18.78
C ALA A 290 -13.70 12.54 20.24
N GLY A 291 -13.16 11.45 20.78
CA GLY A 291 -13.47 10.93 22.11
C GLY A 291 -14.79 10.16 22.22
N GLN A 292 -15.56 10.05 21.15
CA GLN A 292 -16.81 9.28 21.13
C GLN A 292 -16.50 7.78 21.07
N GLU A 293 -17.12 6.98 21.93
CA GLU A 293 -17.07 5.52 21.83
C GLU A 293 -18.18 5.00 20.91
N VAL A 294 -17.82 4.12 19.99
CA VAL A 294 -18.73 3.50 19.02
C VAL A 294 -18.56 1.99 19.06
N THR A 295 -19.68 1.28 19.12
CA THR A 295 -19.74 -0.18 18.94
C THR A 295 -20.44 -0.47 17.61
N ILE A 296 -19.79 -1.26 16.76
CA ILE A 296 -20.30 -1.74 15.48
C ILE A 296 -20.46 -3.25 15.58
N GLU A 297 -21.61 -3.74 15.17
CA GLU A 297 -21.93 -5.17 15.21
C GLU A 297 -22.45 -5.63 13.85
N MET A 298 -21.89 -6.73 13.35
CA MET A 298 -22.32 -7.40 12.14
C MET A 298 -22.70 -8.84 12.46
N THR A 299 -23.96 -9.19 12.19
CA THR A 299 -24.50 -10.53 12.44
C THR A 299 -24.89 -11.21 11.14
N SER A 300 -24.53 -12.50 11.01
CA SER A 300 -24.94 -13.32 9.88
C SER A 300 -25.07 -14.80 10.26
N ARG A 301 -25.96 -15.51 9.55
CA ARG A 301 -26.06 -16.98 9.57
C ARG A 301 -25.49 -17.62 8.31
N GLU A 302 -25.15 -16.81 7.30
CA GLU A 302 -24.81 -17.25 5.95
C GLU A 302 -23.34 -16.98 5.58
N VAL A 303 -22.71 -15.98 6.20
CA VAL A 303 -21.29 -15.66 6.02
C VAL A 303 -20.56 -15.65 7.35
N ASN A 304 -19.23 -15.75 7.34
CA ASN A 304 -18.40 -15.49 8.50
C ASN A 304 -18.04 -13.98 8.55
N PRO A 305 -18.66 -13.17 9.41
CA PRO A 305 -18.50 -11.72 9.39
C PRO A 305 -17.10 -11.26 9.79
N TYR A 306 -16.62 -10.23 9.11
CA TYR A 306 -15.41 -9.49 9.45
C TYR A 306 -15.69 -7.99 9.39
N LEU A 307 -15.25 -7.24 10.40
CA LEU A 307 -15.43 -5.80 10.45
C LEU A 307 -14.09 -5.07 10.37
N ILE A 308 -14.03 -4.08 9.49
CA ILE A 308 -12.94 -3.10 9.44
C ILE A 308 -13.55 -1.71 9.63
N LEU A 309 -13.01 -0.94 10.57
CA LEU A 309 -13.34 0.46 10.78
C LEU A 309 -12.16 1.32 10.33
N LEU A 310 -12.42 2.22 9.39
CA LEU A 310 -11.46 3.17 8.86
C LEU A 310 -11.72 4.58 9.41
N ARG A 311 -10.64 5.31 9.67
CA ARG A 311 -10.63 6.73 10.01
C ARG A 311 -11.03 7.60 8.81
N PRO A 312 -11.33 8.89 9.03
CA PRO A 312 -11.58 9.86 7.95
C PRO A 312 -10.51 9.97 6.87
N ASP A 313 -9.25 9.68 7.20
CA ASP A 313 -8.12 9.65 6.27
C ASP A 313 -7.98 8.30 5.51
N GLY A 314 -8.83 7.33 5.80
CA GLY A 314 -8.85 5.99 5.20
C GLY A 314 -7.91 4.98 5.85
N SER A 315 -7.18 5.34 6.90
CA SER A 315 -6.35 4.41 7.68
C SER A 315 -7.21 3.51 8.58
N ASP A 316 -6.69 2.32 8.89
CA ASP A 316 -7.36 1.41 9.81
C ASP A 316 -7.40 2.00 11.22
N LEU A 317 -8.61 2.10 11.78
CA LEU A 317 -8.80 2.42 13.20
C LEU A 317 -8.85 1.15 14.04
N ALA A 318 -9.63 0.16 13.60
CA ALA A 318 -9.81 -1.10 14.30
C ALA A 318 -10.35 -2.17 13.34
N GLN A 319 -10.08 -3.43 13.65
CA GLN A 319 -10.63 -4.58 12.93
C GLN A 319 -11.08 -5.62 13.97
N ASP A 320 -12.14 -6.39 13.69
CA ASP A 320 -12.58 -7.48 14.57
C ASP A 320 -13.24 -8.61 13.77
N ASN A 321 -12.94 -9.86 14.16
CA ASN A 321 -13.48 -11.09 13.59
C ASN A 321 -14.21 -12.01 14.58
N ASP A 322 -14.09 -11.89 15.91
CA ASP A 322 -14.70 -12.87 16.84
C ASP A 322 -14.87 -12.47 18.32
N SER A 323 -15.46 -11.31 18.64
CA SER A 323 -15.62 -10.89 20.05
C SER A 323 -16.89 -11.40 20.81
N GLY A 324 -17.49 -12.55 20.47
CA GLY A 324 -18.80 -12.95 21.05
C GLY A 324 -19.13 -14.42 21.31
N GLY A 325 -18.32 -15.38 20.86
CA GLY A 325 -18.63 -16.81 21.02
C GLY A 325 -19.63 -17.39 20.00
N ASP A 326 -20.03 -16.59 19.01
CA ASP A 326 -20.77 -17.01 17.82
C ASP A 326 -20.10 -16.44 16.54
N ARG A 327 -20.63 -16.76 15.35
CA ARG A 327 -20.11 -16.26 14.05
C ARG A 327 -20.49 -14.79 13.80
N ASN A 328 -20.45 -13.92 14.80
CA ASN A 328 -20.74 -12.49 14.64
C ASN A 328 -19.49 -11.65 14.95
N ALA A 329 -19.33 -10.53 14.24
CA ALA A 329 -18.24 -9.58 14.47
C ALA A 329 -18.74 -8.38 15.29
N ARG A 330 -18.00 -7.96 16.31
CA ARG A 330 -18.35 -6.82 17.18
C ARG A 330 -17.12 -5.98 17.53
N LEU A 331 -16.99 -4.86 16.84
CA LEU A 331 -15.91 -3.91 17.02
C LEU A 331 -16.33 -2.78 17.97
N THR A 332 -15.52 -2.47 18.98
CA THR A 332 -15.71 -1.28 19.83
C THR A 332 -14.46 -0.40 19.78
N ALA A 333 -14.61 0.89 19.49
CA ALA A 333 -13.50 1.82 19.36
C ALA A 333 -13.86 3.22 19.87
N VAL A 334 -12.88 3.90 20.49
CA VAL A 334 -12.95 5.34 20.77
C VAL A 334 -12.39 6.09 19.57
N LEU A 335 -13.18 7.01 19.03
CA LEU A 335 -12.83 7.76 17.83
C LEU A 335 -11.77 8.81 18.16
N PRO A 336 -10.59 8.79 17.52
CA PRO A 336 -9.50 9.72 17.85
C PRO A 336 -9.78 11.14 17.35
N GLU A 337 -10.58 11.29 16.30
CA GLU A 337 -10.85 12.57 15.66
C GLU A 337 -12.31 12.73 15.22
N THR A 338 -12.75 13.98 15.05
CA THR A 338 -14.08 14.28 14.52
C THR A 338 -14.04 14.20 12.99
N GLY A 339 -14.91 13.38 12.40
CA GLY A 339 -14.92 13.21 10.95
C GLY A 339 -15.88 12.14 10.45
N LEU A 340 -15.73 11.79 9.17
CA LEU A 340 -16.52 10.76 8.52
C LEU A 340 -15.78 9.42 8.57
N TYR A 341 -16.28 8.46 9.33
CA TYR A 341 -15.69 7.13 9.45
C TYR A 341 -16.32 6.17 8.43
N THR A 342 -15.54 5.18 7.99
CA THR A 342 -15.99 4.14 7.04
C THR A 342 -15.95 2.76 7.69
N ILE A 343 -17.06 2.02 7.60
CA ILE A 343 -17.16 0.62 8.03
C ILE A 343 -17.11 -0.25 6.78
N LEU A 344 -16.22 -1.23 6.75
CA LEU A 344 -16.27 -2.33 5.78
C LEU A 344 -16.91 -3.54 6.46
N ALA A 345 -18.15 -3.83 6.07
CA ALA A 345 -18.84 -5.06 6.44
C ALA A 345 -18.39 -6.15 5.48
N ASN A 346 -17.51 -7.03 5.94
CA ASN A 346 -16.72 -7.94 5.12
C ASN A 346 -16.97 -9.42 5.50
N THR A 347 -16.47 -10.34 4.68
CA THR A 347 -16.35 -11.77 5.03
C THR A 347 -14.95 -12.13 5.49
N PHE A 348 -14.81 -13.13 6.36
CA PHE A 348 -13.50 -13.61 6.78
C PHE A 348 -12.78 -14.39 5.67
N GLU A 349 -13.52 -15.12 4.84
CA GLU A 349 -12.96 -15.89 3.73
C GLU A 349 -13.32 -15.31 2.36
N ALA A 350 -12.45 -15.59 1.38
CA ALA A 350 -12.63 -15.20 -0.01
C ALA A 350 -13.89 -15.83 -0.62
N GLY A 351 -14.68 -15.03 -1.35
CA GLY A 351 -15.81 -15.55 -2.13
C GLY A 351 -17.06 -15.93 -1.33
N GLU A 352 -17.09 -15.73 0.00
CA GLU A 352 -18.29 -16.00 0.81
C GLU A 352 -19.44 -15.05 0.49
N THR A 353 -20.59 -15.59 0.12
CA THR A 353 -21.78 -14.81 -0.21
C THR A 353 -22.91 -15.08 0.76
N GLY A 354 -23.64 -14.06 1.17
CA GLY A 354 -24.80 -14.23 2.04
C GLY A 354 -25.30 -12.93 2.66
N ARG A 355 -26.42 -13.04 3.37
CA ARG A 355 -27.11 -11.93 4.03
C ARG A 355 -26.50 -11.61 5.38
N TYR A 356 -26.52 -10.34 5.76
CA TYR A 356 -26.09 -9.90 7.08
C TYR A 356 -26.92 -8.70 7.58
N ARG A 357 -26.82 -8.44 8.88
CA ARG A 357 -27.38 -7.28 9.56
C ARG A 357 -26.26 -6.51 10.25
N LEU A 358 -26.21 -5.20 10.05
CA LEU A 358 -25.17 -4.31 10.60
C LEU A 358 -25.82 -3.22 11.46
N SER A 359 -25.26 -2.95 12.63
CA SER A 359 -25.65 -1.83 13.50
C SER A 359 -24.44 -1.09 14.03
N ALA A 360 -24.61 0.21 14.27
CA ALA A 360 -23.63 1.05 14.92
C ALA A 360 -24.31 1.87 16.02
N ILE A 361 -23.84 1.71 17.25
CA ILE A 361 -24.36 2.40 18.44
C ILE A 361 -23.24 3.19 19.12
N THR A 362 -23.62 4.21 19.87
CA THR A 362 -22.70 5.04 20.65
C THR A 362 -23.28 5.22 22.04
N SER A 363 -22.44 5.06 23.05
CA SER A 363 -22.80 5.36 24.43
C SER A 363 -22.86 6.88 24.60
N ALA A 364 -24.00 7.41 25.02
CA ALA A 364 -24.15 8.83 25.29
C ALA A 364 -23.24 9.22 26.47
N GLY A 365 -22.13 9.87 26.18
CA GLY A 365 -21.34 10.60 27.18
C GLY A 365 -22.14 11.82 27.63
N SER A 366 -22.90 11.68 28.72
CA SER A 366 -23.36 12.83 29.51
C SER A 366 -22.13 13.64 29.91
N GLY A 367 -22.10 14.90 29.49
CA GLY A 367 -20.99 15.81 29.75
C GLY A 367 -20.78 16.04 31.24
N THR A 368 -19.59 15.71 31.70
CA THR A 368 -18.74 16.59 32.51
C THR A 368 -17.32 16.33 32.07
N ALA A 369 -16.55 17.39 31.85
CA ALA A 369 -15.10 17.32 31.87
C ALA A 369 -14.67 16.96 33.31
N THR A 370 -14.93 15.72 33.70
CA THR A 370 -14.17 15.06 34.74
C THR A 370 -12.97 14.50 34.02
N THR A 371 -11.80 15.06 34.33
CA THR A 371 -10.50 14.43 34.15
C THR A 371 -10.68 12.91 34.17
N PRO A 372 -10.25 12.17 33.12
CA PRO A 372 -10.37 10.72 33.14
C PRO A 372 -9.83 10.24 34.49
N PRO A 373 -10.53 9.36 35.23
CA PRO A 373 -9.88 8.71 36.34
C PRO A 373 -8.62 8.11 35.73
N SER A 374 -7.45 8.47 36.28
CA SER A 374 -6.18 7.86 35.89
C SER A 374 -6.46 6.37 35.72
N PRO A 375 -6.24 5.79 34.53
CA PRO A 375 -6.12 4.35 34.49
C PRO A 375 -5.07 4.06 35.56
N ASN A 376 -5.30 3.06 36.41
CA ASN A 376 -4.18 2.49 37.13
C ASN A 376 -3.30 1.86 36.05
N THR A 377 -2.49 2.70 35.39
CA THR A 377 -1.57 2.38 34.32
C THR A 377 -0.41 1.68 34.98
N ARG A 378 -0.65 0.45 35.39
CA ARG A 378 0.36 -0.40 35.98
C ARG A 378 1.27 -0.77 34.82
N VAL A 379 2.51 -0.29 34.86
CA VAL A 379 3.55 -0.78 33.96
C VAL A 379 3.69 -2.28 34.20
N LEU A 380 3.29 -3.07 33.22
CA LEU A 380 3.37 -4.53 33.24
C LEU A 380 4.79 -4.98 32.92
N LEU A 381 5.46 -4.23 32.03
CA LEU A 381 6.82 -4.51 31.58
C LEU A 381 7.48 -3.20 31.16
N ARG A 382 8.73 -2.96 31.57
CA ARG A 382 9.60 -1.95 30.96
C ARG A 382 10.98 -2.55 30.81
N VAL A 383 11.49 -2.62 29.59
CA VAL A 383 12.77 -3.25 29.26
C VAL A 383 13.60 -2.28 28.43
N GLU A 384 14.88 -2.21 28.75
CA GLU A 384 15.88 -1.57 27.89
C GLU A 384 16.59 -2.69 27.12
N GLY A 385 16.45 -2.66 25.79
CA GLY A 385 16.94 -3.69 24.88
C GLY A 385 17.92 -3.13 23.85
N SER A 386 18.51 -4.01 23.05
CA SER A 386 19.36 -3.61 21.92
C SER A 386 19.30 -4.60 20.76
N LEU A 387 19.02 -4.12 19.56
CA LEU A 387 19.12 -4.90 18.33
C LEU A 387 20.55 -4.87 17.80
N GLY A 388 21.10 -6.03 17.47
CA GLY A 388 22.49 -6.18 17.02
C GLY A 388 22.81 -7.61 16.60
N PRO A 389 24.09 -7.97 16.43
CA PRO A 389 24.51 -9.24 15.80
C PRO A 389 23.99 -10.54 16.46
N ASN A 390 23.56 -10.46 17.73
CA ASN A 390 23.01 -11.59 18.48
C ASN A 390 21.47 -11.60 18.51
N SER A 391 20.81 -10.66 17.82
CA SER A 391 19.34 -10.59 17.73
C SER A 391 18.82 -11.62 16.74
N LEU A 392 17.55 -11.99 16.89
CA LEU A 392 16.89 -12.87 15.94
C LEU A 392 16.72 -12.13 14.60
N VAL A 393 16.71 -12.88 13.51
CA VAL A 393 16.56 -12.33 12.16
C VAL A 393 15.21 -12.77 11.61
N TRP A 394 14.40 -11.81 11.19
CA TRP A 394 13.11 -12.10 10.57
C TRP A 394 13.36 -12.64 9.17
N ALA A 395 12.85 -13.84 8.87
CA ALA A 395 13.28 -14.59 7.68
C ALA A 395 12.82 -13.97 6.35
N GLU A 396 11.80 -13.12 6.38
CA GLU A 396 11.16 -12.55 5.19
C GLU A 396 11.93 -11.34 4.63
N ASP A 397 12.50 -10.51 5.51
CA ASP A 397 13.14 -9.23 5.14
C ASP A 397 14.55 -9.06 5.74
N ASN A 398 14.99 -9.99 6.58
CA ASN A 398 16.22 -9.95 7.37
C ASN A 398 16.29 -8.81 8.41
N SER A 399 15.15 -8.30 8.89
CA SER A 399 15.13 -7.34 9.99
C SER A 399 15.57 -8.00 11.31
N LEU A 400 16.16 -7.22 12.22
CA LEU A 400 16.56 -7.70 13.54
C LEU A 400 15.42 -7.54 14.54
N TYR A 401 15.17 -8.56 15.35
CA TYR A 401 14.15 -8.48 16.39
C TYR A 401 14.54 -9.21 17.69
N GLN A 402 13.81 -8.89 18.76
CA GLN A 402 13.78 -9.65 20.00
C GLN A 402 12.35 -9.97 20.40
N GLU A 403 12.20 -11.01 21.21
CA GLU A 403 10.89 -11.47 21.68
C GLU A 403 10.73 -11.27 23.18
N TYR A 404 9.53 -10.85 23.57
CA TYR A 404 9.09 -10.75 24.95
C TYR A 404 7.76 -11.47 25.13
N ALA A 405 7.57 -12.07 26.30
CA ALA A 405 6.29 -12.69 26.65
C ALA A 405 5.41 -11.73 27.45
N LEU A 406 4.10 -11.78 27.19
CA LEU A 406 3.08 -11.04 27.92
C LEU A 406 1.93 -11.98 28.26
N ASP A 407 1.67 -12.22 29.53
CA ASP A 407 0.46 -12.90 29.95
C ASP A 407 -0.69 -11.90 30.03
N GLY A 408 -1.78 -12.20 29.33
CA GLY A 408 -2.93 -11.32 29.22
C GLY A 408 -4.24 -12.03 29.44
N GLN A 409 -5.26 -11.26 29.83
CA GLN A 409 -6.63 -11.74 30.00
C GLN A 409 -7.50 -11.34 28.81
N ALA A 410 -8.46 -12.18 28.44
CA ALA A 410 -9.47 -11.82 27.45
C ALA A 410 -10.16 -10.50 27.83
N GLY A 411 -10.25 -9.57 26.90
CA GLY A 411 -10.83 -8.23 27.10
C GLY A 411 -9.91 -7.23 27.81
N GLN A 412 -8.69 -7.61 28.18
CA GLN A 412 -7.69 -6.68 28.70
C GLN A 412 -7.14 -5.82 27.56
N THR A 413 -7.19 -4.49 27.70
CA THR A 413 -6.48 -3.59 26.79
C THR A 413 -5.03 -3.40 27.27
N VAL A 414 -4.09 -3.57 26.36
CA VAL A 414 -2.66 -3.35 26.59
C VAL A 414 -2.13 -2.30 25.62
N THR A 415 -1.28 -1.42 26.12
CA THR A 415 -0.52 -0.46 25.30
C THR A 415 0.96 -0.82 25.35
N ILE A 416 1.54 -1.11 24.19
CA ILE A 416 2.95 -1.42 24.00
C ILE A 416 3.58 -0.24 23.27
N THR A 417 4.62 0.37 23.83
CA THR A 417 5.43 1.39 23.16
C THR A 417 6.86 0.90 23.02
N MET A 418 7.48 1.16 21.88
CA MET A 418 8.90 0.92 21.65
C MET A 418 9.54 2.18 21.12
N GLU A 419 10.54 2.67 21.85
CA GLU A 419 11.21 3.93 21.58
C GLU A 419 12.67 3.70 21.23
N SER A 420 13.14 4.23 20.10
CA SER A 420 14.55 4.26 19.74
C SER A 420 14.92 5.56 19.02
N ILE A 421 16.10 6.08 19.34
CA ILE A 421 16.70 7.20 18.60
C ILE A 421 17.68 6.71 17.52
N GLU A 422 17.97 5.40 17.49
CA GLU A 422 19.03 4.81 16.67
C GLU A 422 18.49 4.14 15.41
N PHE A 423 17.22 3.70 15.43
CA PHE A 423 16.56 3.04 14.31
C PHE A 423 15.05 3.22 14.35
N ASP A 424 14.40 2.90 13.23
CA ASP A 424 12.95 2.92 13.09
C ASP A 424 12.33 1.63 13.64
N THR A 425 11.41 1.77 14.59
CA THR A 425 10.93 0.65 15.41
C THR A 425 9.66 0.04 14.85
N TYR A 426 9.48 -1.26 15.03
CA TYR A 426 8.28 -1.96 14.57
C TYR A 426 7.82 -2.99 15.60
N LEU A 427 6.54 -2.91 15.99
CA LEU A 427 5.93 -3.82 16.97
C LEU A 427 5.01 -4.81 16.28
N ILE A 428 5.12 -6.09 16.65
CA ILE A 428 4.17 -7.13 16.30
C ILE A 428 3.76 -7.86 17.59
N LEU A 429 2.47 -8.06 17.81
CA LEU A 429 1.93 -8.88 18.87
C LEU A 429 1.37 -10.17 18.28
N LEU A 430 1.85 -11.32 18.76
CA LEU A 430 1.40 -12.64 18.35
C LEU A 430 0.67 -13.35 19.48
N ASP A 431 -0.33 -14.15 19.14
CA ASP A 431 -0.99 -15.06 20.08
C ASP A 431 -0.14 -16.33 20.36
N ALA A 432 -0.63 -17.21 21.24
CA ALA A 432 0.02 -18.46 21.58
C ALA A 432 0.23 -19.43 20.40
N ASN A 433 -0.50 -19.24 19.29
CA ASN A 433 -0.38 -20.04 18.07
C ASN A 433 0.52 -19.36 17.02
N GLY A 434 1.13 -18.22 17.34
CA GLY A 434 1.95 -17.44 16.42
C GLY A 434 1.16 -16.61 15.42
N ARG A 435 -0.15 -16.39 15.62
CA ARG A 435 -0.98 -15.53 14.77
C ARG A 435 -0.86 -14.07 15.19
N VAL A 436 -0.78 -13.16 14.22
CA VAL A 436 -0.73 -11.73 14.49
C VAL A 436 -2.06 -11.25 15.09
N VAL A 437 -1.96 -10.59 16.24
CA VAL A 437 -3.05 -9.96 16.99
C VAL A 437 -3.09 -8.46 16.72
N GLY A 438 -1.92 -7.86 16.45
CA GLY A 438 -1.79 -6.47 16.04
C GLY A 438 -0.35 -6.12 15.74
N GLN A 439 -0.13 -5.09 14.93
CA GLN A 439 1.21 -4.60 14.56
C GLN A 439 1.18 -3.10 14.27
N ASN A 440 2.25 -2.38 14.58
CA ASN A 440 2.38 -0.95 14.28
C ASN A 440 3.84 -0.50 14.33
N ASP A 441 4.25 0.37 13.41
CA ASP A 441 5.59 0.97 13.26
C ASP A 441 5.67 2.41 13.77
N ASP A 442 4.58 3.19 13.71
CA ASP A 442 4.61 4.60 14.11
C ASP A 442 3.62 4.96 15.23
N GLU A 443 4.10 5.60 16.30
CA GLU A 443 3.29 6.21 17.37
C GLU A 443 2.59 7.47 16.86
N SER A 444 3.23 8.18 15.92
CA SER A 444 2.68 9.36 15.25
C SER A 444 3.41 9.62 13.93
N PRO A 445 2.82 10.39 12.98
CA PRO A 445 3.42 10.66 11.67
C PRO A 445 4.80 11.37 11.67
N SER A 446 5.27 11.83 12.82
CA SER A 446 6.57 12.50 12.99
C SER A 446 7.54 11.69 13.86
N SER A 447 7.20 10.44 14.19
CA SER A 447 7.97 9.61 15.11
C SER A 447 8.17 8.23 14.53
N THR A 448 9.44 7.80 14.50
CA THR A 448 9.88 6.44 14.16
C THR A 448 9.81 5.47 15.36
N ASN A 449 9.15 5.92 16.45
CA ASN A 449 8.86 5.08 17.61
C ASN A 449 7.50 4.44 17.38
N SER A 450 7.31 3.19 17.80
CA SER A 450 6.09 2.43 17.55
C SER A 450 5.21 2.41 18.79
N ARG A 451 3.89 2.43 18.57
CA ARG A 451 2.90 2.26 19.64
C ARG A 451 1.75 1.38 19.21
N LEU A 452 1.58 0.25 19.88
CA LEU A 452 0.50 -0.69 19.62
C LEU A 452 -0.48 -0.71 20.80
N THR A 453 -1.76 -0.43 20.55
CA THR A 453 -2.83 -0.53 21.57
C THR A 453 -3.81 -1.61 21.13
N VAL A 454 -3.93 -2.68 21.91
CA VAL A 454 -4.71 -3.88 21.53
C VAL A 454 -5.55 -4.35 22.71
N THR A 455 -6.80 -4.73 22.43
CA THR A 455 -7.63 -5.48 23.38
C THR A 455 -7.46 -6.97 23.12
N LEU A 456 -6.97 -7.69 24.13
CA LEU A 456 -6.56 -9.07 23.98
C LEU A 456 -7.78 -9.99 23.77
N PRO A 457 -7.83 -10.78 22.69
CA PRO A 457 -9.02 -11.55 22.36
C PRO A 457 -9.24 -12.75 23.28
N ARG A 458 -8.19 -13.28 23.91
CA ARG A 458 -8.26 -14.49 24.74
C ARG A 458 -7.32 -14.37 25.94
N THR A 459 -7.64 -15.10 27.01
CA THR A 459 -6.69 -15.25 28.12
C THR A 459 -5.58 -16.20 27.67
N GLY A 460 -4.33 -15.78 27.84
CA GLY A 460 -3.18 -16.59 27.47
C GLY A 460 -1.87 -15.80 27.39
N THR A 461 -0.81 -16.49 26.99
CA THR A 461 0.50 -15.89 26.76
C THR A 461 0.61 -15.40 25.32
N TYR A 462 1.03 -14.15 25.18
CA TYR A 462 1.30 -13.46 23.93
C TYR A 462 2.80 -13.25 23.75
N ARG A 463 3.24 -13.16 22.50
CA ARG A 463 4.62 -12.81 22.13
C ARG A 463 4.67 -11.43 21.52
N ILE A 464 5.44 -10.54 22.11
CA ILE A 464 5.75 -9.22 21.58
C ILE A 464 7.05 -9.33 20.80
N ILE A 465 7.01 -8.99 19.52
CA ILE A 465 8.17 -8.87 18.64
C ILE A 465 8.57 -7.39 18.64
N ALA A 466 9.71 -7.08 19.26
CA ALA A 466 10.36 -5.78 19.19
C ALA A 466 11.34 -5.81 18.01
N ASN A 467 10.91 -5.27 16.87
CA ASN A 467 11.59 -5.37 15.58
C ASN A 467 12.14 -4.00 15.13
N ALA A 468 13.14 -4.04 14.24
CA ALA A 468 13.44 -2.91 13.37
C ALA A 468 12.49 -2.92 12.17
N TYR A 469 12.10 -1.74 11.68
CA TYR A 469 11.29 -1.60 10.47
C TYR A 469 12.03 -2.08 9.21
N ASP A 470 13.37 -1.97 9.19
CA ASP A 470 14.20 -2.43 8.08
C ASP A 470 15.40 -3.28 8.54
N ARG A 471 16.06 -3.91 7.56
CA ARG A 471 17.23 -4.78 7.76
C ARG A 471 18.49 -4.07 8.28
N ASN A 472 18.52 -2.74 8.25
CA ASN A 472 19.67 -1.94 8.70
C ASN A 472 19.47 -1.44 10.13
N GLY A 473 18.24 -1.51 10.66
CA GLY A 473 17.91 -1.04 12.00
C GLY A 473 18.60 -1.86 13.08
N GLN A 474 19.45 -1.18 13.85
CA GLN A 474 20.19 -1.73 14.97
C GLN A 474 20.47 -0.62 15.97
N GLY A 475 20.60 -0.96 17.24
CA GLY A 475 20.80 0.02 18.30
C GLY A 475 19.94 -0.24 19.53
N ARG A 476 19.95 0.69 20.48
CA ARG A 476 19.21 0.55 21.74
C ARG A 476 17.75 0.96 21.59
N TYR A 477 16.89 0.37 22.40
CA TYR A 477 15.48 0.76 22.49
C TYR A 477 14.94 0.59 23.91
N VAL A 478 13.82 1.25 24.18
CA VAL A 478 13.02 1.07 25.39
C VAL A 478 11.66 0.51 25.00
N LEU A 479 11.33 -0.69 25.47
CA LEU A 479 10.02 -1.30 25.33
C LEU A 479 9.23 -1.10 26.62
N THR A 480 8.01 -0.60 26.53
CA THR A 480 7.11 -0.44 27.68
C THR A 480 5.73 -1.04 27.39
N VAL A 481 5.22 -1.86 28.30
CA VAL A 481 3.87 -2.43 28.27
C VAL A 481 3.08 -1.90 29.45
N ARG A 482 1.87 -1.40 29.17
CA ARG A 482 0.97 -0.77 30.14
C ARG A 482 -0.43 -1.34 30.05
#